data_AF-A0A7K3S2Q6-F1
#
_entry.id   AF-A0A7K3S2Q6-F1
#
_cell.length_a   1.000
_cell.length_b   1.000
_cell.length_c   1.000
_cell.angle_alpha   90.00
_cell.angle_beta   90.00
_cell.angle_gamma   90.00
#
_symmetry.space_group_name_H-M   'P 1'
#
loop_
_entity.id
_entity.type
_entity.pdbx_description
1 polymer ?
#
loop_
_entity_poly.entity_id
_entity_poly.type
_entity_poly.pdbx_seq_one_letter_code
_entity_poly.pdbx_strand_id
1 'polypeptide(L)'
;MQEKGEWQPRVVGLDLSLTSTGVAGANWAYAYRPGRRRSHERLHWLLAAVALGVKGSADLVVVEGAAYAQGGQAGHHELAGLWWLVTQYLWSHRIPYAVVTPHGRTIYATGRANPAQEWPKKDRSRVAKGMVRAVAVERYGVECEGPGRYDQADATILAAMGLDWLGYPTVPVPDTHRRALEAVRWPDLVPPAAN
;
A
#
# COMPACT_ATOMS: atom_id res chain seq x y z
N MET A 1 -24.08 6.69 30.64
CA MET A 1 -23.19 5.56 30.30
C MET A 1 -22.52 5.93 28.99
N GLN A 2 -21.24 6.27 29.04
CA GLN A 2 -20.46 6.72 27.89
C GLN A 2 -20.02 5.46 27.15
N GLU A 3 -20.51 5.27 25.92
CA GLU A 3 -20.04 4.20 25.03
C GLU A 3 -18.52 4.32 24.91
N LYS A 4 -17.79 3.24 25.27
CA LYS A 4 -16.36 3.14 25.00
C LYS A 4 -16.20 3.29 23.50
N GLY A 5 -15.60 4.39 23.05
CA GLY A 5 -15.25 4.57 21.64
C GLY A 5 -14.46 3.35 21.19
N GLU A 6 -15.02 2.61 20.24
CA GLU A 6 -14.44 1.39 19.71
C GLU A 6 -13.05 1.74 19.14
N TRP A 7 -11.99 1.18 19.72
CA TRP A 7 -10.65 1.37 19.19
C TRP A 7 -10.60 0.81 17.76
N GLN A 8 -10.12 1.63 16.82
CA GLN A 8 -9.87 1.20 15.44
C GLN A 8 -8.38 1.36 15.14
N PRO A 9 -7.70 0.31 14.65
CA PRO A 9 -6.27 0.38 14.34
C PRO A 9 -6.00 1.38 13.21
N ARG A 10 -4.96 2.19 13.38
CA ARG A 10 -4.47 3.08 12.34
C ARG A 10 -3.52 2.34 11.41
N VAL A 11 -4.04 1.81 10.31
CA VAL A 11 -3.25 1.15 9.26
C VAL A 11 -2.90 2.14 8.15
N VAL A 12 -1.65 2.07 7.68
CA VAL A 12 -1.17 2.87 6.53
C VAL A 12 -0.65 1.95 5.42
N GLY A 13 -1.17 2.10 4.20
CA GLY A 13 -0.66 1.42 3.00
C GLY A 13 0.35 2.29 2.25
N LEU A 14 1.43 1.68 1.75
CA LEU A 14 2.52 2.34 1.03
C LEU A 14 2.81 1.66 -0.31
N ASP A 15 2.54 2.36 -1.42
CA ASP A 15 2.96 1.98 -2.77
C ASP A 15 4.17 2.83 -3.19
N LEU A 16 5.37 2.26 -3.13
CA LEU A 16 6.62 3.01 -3.28
C LEU A 16 7.01 3.20 -4.74
N SER A 17 7.30 4.44 -5.12
CA SER A 17 7.73 4.79 -6.47
C SER A 17 8.67 5.99 -6.48
N LEU A 18 9.63 5.98 -7.40
CA LEU A 18 10.55 7.11 -7.59
C LEU A 18 9.90 8.32 -8.29
N THR A 19 8.67 8.21 -8.75
CA THR A 19 7.97 9.28 -9.49
C THR A 19 6.62 9.65 -8.88
N SER A 20 6.01 8.75 -8.12
CA SER A 20 4.67 8.95 -7.54
C SER A 20 4.40 7.89 -6.44
N THR A 21 4.82 8.16 -5.21
CA THR A 21 4.59 7.23 -4.07
C THR A 21 3.18 7.40 -3.53
N GLY A 22 2.38 6.34 -3.53
CA GLY A 22 1.07 6.29 -2.91
C GLY A 22 1.17 6.07 -1.39
N VAL A 23 0.37 6.82 -0.63
CA VAL A 23 0.22 6.67 0.82
C VAL A 23 -1.26 6.77 1.15
N ALA A 24 -1.82 5.78 1.85
CA ALA A 24 -3.24 5.76 2.16
C ALA A 24 -3.53 5.22 3.56
N GLY A 25 -4.66 5.63 4.13
CA GLY A 25 -5.27 5.04 5.31
C GLY A 25 -6.66 4.49 5.00
N ALA A 26 -7.49 4.30 6.03
CA ALA A 26 -8.82 3.70 5.87
C ALA A 26 -9.76 4.47 4.92
N ASN A 27 -9.67 5.80 4.92
CA ASN A 27 -10.60 6.70 4.23
C ASN A 27 -9.92 7.87 3.50
N TRP A 28 -8.61 7.82 3.32
CA TRP A 28 -7.83 8.87 2.65
C TRP A 28 -6.69 8.27 1.84
N ALA A 29 -6.29 8.94 0.76
CA ALA A 29 -5.12 8.59 -0.02
C ALA A 29 -4.43 9.84 -0.60
N TYR A 30 -3.11 9.79 -0.68
CA TYR A 30 -2.26 10.81 -1.30
C TYR A 30 -1.22 10.18 -2.22
N ALA A 31 -0.77 10.94 -3.22
CA ALA A 31 0.38 10.58 -4.04
C ALA A 31 1.47 11.66 -3.94
N TYR A 32 2.62 11.29 -3.39
CA TYR A 32 3.78 12.17 -3.26
C TYR A 32 4.69 12.06 -4.48
N ARG A 33 4.85 13.18 -5.18
CA ARG A 33 5.61 13.26 -6.43
C ARG A 33 6.84 14.14 -6.23
N PRO A 34 8.06 13.60 -6.35
CA PRO A 34 9.29 14.33 -6.02
C PRO A 34 9.64 15.42 -7.05
N GLY A 35 8.92 15.51 -8.17
CA GLY A 35 9.14 16.49 -9.22
C GLY A 35 10.45 16.21 -9.97
N ARG A 36 11.35 17.19 -10.02
CA ARG A 36 12.63 17.11 -10.74
C ARG A 36 13.79 16.57 -9.88
N ARG A 37 13.56 16.29 -8.59
CA ARG A 37 14.59 15.78 -7.66
C ARG A 37 15.13 14.43 -8.14
N ARG A 38 16.41 14.17 -7.86
CA ARG A 38 17.10 12.95 -8.30
C ARG A 38 17.97 12.38 -7.17
N SER A 39 18.31 11.10 -7.27
CA SER A 39 19.26 10.43 -6.38
C SER A 39 18.92 10.68 -4.89
N HIS A 40 19.91 11.00 -4.06
CA HIS A 40 19.75 11.22 -2.63
C HIS A 40 18.69 12.27 -2.26
N GLU A 41 18.58 13.37 -3.02
CA GLU A 41 17.57 14.41 -2.75
C GLU A 41 16.15 13.85 -2.91
N ARG A 42 15.93 13.06 -3.98
CA ARG A 42 14.66 12.38 -4.20
C ARG A 42 14.36 11.39 -3.08
N LEU A 43 15.33 10.55 -2.73
CA LEU A 43 15.16 9.53 -1.69
C LEU A 43 14.86 10.16 -0.32
N HIS A 44 15.60 11.20 0.05
CA HIS A 44 15.39 11.93 1.29
C HIS A 44 14.00 12.57 1.33
N TRP A 45 13.58 13.23 0.25
CA TRP A 45 12.27 13.86 0.16
C TRP A 45 11.13 12.84 0.25
N LEU A 46 11.24 11.72 -0.46
CA LEU A 46 10.25 10.64 -0.42
C LEU A 46 10.17 9.99 0.96
N LEU A 47 11.30 9.74 1.62
CA LEU A 47 11.32 9.22 2.98
C LEU A 47 10.64 10.19 3.95
N ALA A 48 10.91 11.50 3.84
CA ALA A 48 10.27 12.51 4.68
C ALA A 48 8.75 12.57 4.45
N ALA A 49 8.29 12.45 3.20
CA ALA A 49 6.87 12.41 2.87
C ALA A 49 6.18 11.16 3.45
N VAL A 50 6.80 9.99 3.32
CA VAL A 50 6.31 8.74 3.93
C VAL A 50 6.30 8.86 5.46
N ALA A 51 7.37 9.40 6.05
CA ALA A 51 7.46 9.61 7.48
C ALA A 51 6.31 10.49 8.00
N LEU A 52 5.93 11.56 7.29
CA LEU A 52 4.78 12.39 7.65
C LEU A 52 3.45 11.61 7.62
N GLY A 53 3.23 10.76 6.61
CA GLY A 53 2.01 9.95 6.51
C GLY A 53 1.91 8.88 7.60
N VAL A 54 3.05 8.34 8.04
CA VAL A 54 3.10 7.28 9.07
C VAL A 54 3.17 7.84 10.49
N LYS A 55 3.77 9.02 10.69
CA LYS A 55 3.97 9.64 12.02
C LYS A 55 2.64 9.87 12.75
N GLY A 56 2.64 9.63 14.07
CA GLY A 56 1.44 9.69 14.90
C GLY A 56 0.77 8.32 15.08
N SER A 57 1.54 7.32 15.53
CA SER A 57 1.07 5.98 15.92
C SER A 57 0.30 5.22 14.84
N ALA A 58 0.91 4.98 13.67
CA ALA A 58 0.45 3.88 12.84
C ALA A 58 0.62 2.57 13.63
N ASP A 59 -0.46 1.82 13.75
CA ASP A 59 -0.51 0.51 14.40
C ASP A 59 0.07 -0.59 13.49
N LEU A 60 -0.03 -0.40 12.18
CA LEU A 60 0.54 -1.26 11.16
C LEU A 60 0.79 -0.47 9.88
N VAL A 61 1.90 -0.76 9.21
CA VAL A 61 2.19 -0.27 7.86
C VAL A 61 2.27 -1.43 6.87
N VAL A 62 1.55 -1.34 5.76
CA VAL A 62 1.57 -2.36 4.71
C VAL A 62 2.32 -1.80 3.50
N VAL A 63 3.49 -2.35 3.21
CA VAL A 63 4.39 -1.87 2.16
C VAL A 63 4.32 -2.80 0.95
N GLU A 64 4.17 -2.26 -0.26
CA GLU A 64 4.38 -3.09 -1.46
C GLU A 64 5.86 -3.51 -1.56
N GLY A 65 6.08 -4.81 -1.70
CA GLY A 65 7.40 -5.38 -1.93
C GLY A 65 7.89 -5.06 -3.34
N ALA A 66 9.21 -4.84 -3.48
CA ALA A 66 9.81 -4.69 -4.78
C ALA A 66 9.48 -5.91 -5.67
N ALA A 67 8.99 -5.67 -6.88
CA ALA A 67 8.86 -6.74 -7.86
C ALA A 67 10.27 -7.27 -8.18
N TYR A 68 10.59 -8.49 -7.74
CA TYR A 68 11.89 -9.15 -8.00
C TYR A 68 12.13 -9.51 -9.49
N ALA A 69 11.43 -8.86 -10.42
CA ALA A 69 11.51 -9.16 -11.85
C ALA A 69 12.39 -8.13 -12.57
N GLN A 70 13.51 -8.63 -13.11
CA GLN A 70 14.40 -8.01 -14.10
C GLN A 70 15.51 -7.09 -13.52
N GLY A 71 16.58 -7.72 -13.02
CA GLY A 71 17.85 -7.04 -12.77
C GLY A 71 18.42 -6.48 -14.08
N GLY A 72 18.60 -5.16 -14.17
CA GLY A 72 19.27 -4.54 -15.31
C GLY A 72 18.94 -3.08 -15.62
N GLN A 73 17.87 -2.48 -15.05
CA GLN A 73 17.49 -1.10 -15.39
C GLN A 73 17.96 -0.06 -14.37
N ALA A 74 18.46 1.07 -14.88
CA ALA A 74 18.73 2.28 -14.12
C ALA A 74 17.44 2.73 -13.41
N GLY A 75 17.48 2.77 -12.07
CA GLY A 75 16.30 3.05 -11.23
C GLY A 75 15.89 1.89 -10.32
N HIS A 76 16.20 0.63 -10.67
CA HIS A 76 15.92 -0.52 -9.78
C HIS A 76 16.74 -0.46 -8.49
N HIS A 77 18.01 -0.08 -8.58
CA HIS A 77 18.85 0.11 -7.39
C HIS A 77 18.35 1.24 -6.50
N GLU A 78 17.85 2.33 -7.09
CA GLU A 78 17.36 3.48 -6.33
C GLU A 78 15.99 3.20 -5.71
N LEU A 79 15.10 2.47 -6.40
CA LEU A 79 13.82 2.04 -5.84
C LEU A 79 14.04 1.02 -4.71
N ALA A 80 14.96 0.07 -4.88
CA ALA A 80 15.38 -0.81 -3.80
C ALA A 80 15.98 -0.02 -2.63
N GLY A 81 16.78 1.01 -2.92
CA GLY A 81 17.29 1.95 -1.93
C GLY A 81 16.18 2.67 -1.17
N LEU A 82 15.16 3.19 -1.85
CA LEU A 82 13.98 3.79 -1.22
C LEU A 82 13.27 2.79 -0.31
N TRP A 83 13.04 1.57 -0.80
CA TRP A 83 12.38 0.52 -0.02
C TRP A 83 13.15 0.20 1.26
N TRP A 84 14.48 0.07 1.19
CA TRP A 84 15.32 -0.14 2.37
C TRP A 84 15.29 1.03 3.33
N LEU A 85 15.32 2.27 2.83
CA LEU A 85 15.22 3.47 3.67
C LEU A 85 13.89 3.53 4.42
N VAL A 86 12.77 3.23 3.74
CA VAL A 86 11.44 3.22 4.35
C VAL A 86 11.33 2.10 5.39
N THR A 87 11.70 0.87 5.04
CA THR A 87 11.60 -0.26 5.99
C THR A 87 12.55 -0.12 7.18
N GLN A 88 13.76 0.44 6.99
CA GLN A 88 14.63 0.79 8.11
C GLN A 88 14.03 1.87 9.00
N TYR A 89 13.42 2.90 8.43
CA TYR A 89 12.73 3.93 9.21
C TYR A 89 11.60 3.33 10.07
N LEU A 90 10.78 2.45 9.49
CA LEU A 90 9.70 1.78 10.21
C LEU A 90 10.26 0.92 11.36
N TRP A 91 11.28 0.10 11.06
CA TRP A 91 11.95 -0.74 12.05
C TRP A 91 12.59 0.07 13.18
N SER A 92 13.33 1.13 12.87
CA SER A 92 14.02 1.96 13.86
C SER A 92 13.06 2.72 14.77
N HIS A 93 11.84 3.00 14.29
CA HIS A 93 10.77 3.65 15.05
C HIS A 93 9.80 2.65 15.71
N ARG A 94 10.09 1.34 15.65
CA ARG A 94 9.24 0.26 16.18
C ARG A 94 7.80 0.29 15.65
N ILE A 95 7.64 0.64 14.39
CA ILE A 95 6.35 0.63 13.71
C ILE A 95 6.19 -0.74 13.03
N PRO A 96 5.21 -1.57 13.44
CA PRO A 96 4.97 -2.87 12.82
C PRO A 96 4.70 -2.69 11.32
N TYR A 97 5.29 -3.55 10.49
CA TYR A 97 5.03 -3.52 9.06
C TYR A 97 4.97 -4.91 8.43
N ALA A 98 4.19 -5.01 7.36
CA ALA A 98 4.07 -6.19 6.51
C ALA A 98 4.49 -5.83 5.08
N VAL A 99 4.96 -6.82 4.34
CA VAL A 99 5.38 -6.66 2.93
C VAL A 99 4.46 -7.48 2.05
N VAL A 100 3.76 -6.82 1.14
CA VAL A 100 2.78 -7.44 0.22
C VAL A 100 3.33 -7.43 -1.19
N THR A 101 3.21 -8.56 -1.91
CA THR A 101 3.61 -8.59 -3.32
C THR A 101 2.62 -7.84 -4.20
N PRO A 102 3.05 -7.29 -5.37
CA PRO A 102 2.13 -6.65 -6.31
C PRO A 102 0.96 -7.55 -6.71
N HIS A 103 1.22 -8.84 -6.93
CA HIS A 103 0.16 -9.81 -7.21
C HIS A 103 -0.79 -10.03 -6.02
N GLY A 104 -0.28 -10.08 -4.79
CA GLY A 104 -1.12 -10.22 -3.59
C GLY A 104 -2.11 -9.06 -3.47
N ARG A 105 -1.63 -7.83 -3.62
CA ARG A 105 -2.46 -6.63 -3.66
C ARG A 105 -3.52 -6.70 -4.76
N THR A 106 -3.13 -7.08 -5.98
CA THR A 106 -4.09 -7.20 -7.10
C THR A 106 -5.11 -8.31 -6.85
N ILE A 107 -4.72 -9.49 -6.33
CA ILE A 107 -5.65 -10.56 -5.96
C ILE A 107 -6.65 -10.08 -4.92
N TYR A 108 -6.20 -9.35 -3.89
CA TYR A 108 -7.10 -8.83 -2.87
C TYR A 108 -8.10 -7.81 -3.45
N ALA A 109 -7.65 -6.92 -4.35
CA ALA A 109 -8.54 -5.98 -5.02
C ALA A 109 -9.55 -6.68 -5.94
N THR A 110 -9.06 -7.53 -6.85
CA THR A 110 -9.82 -7.98 -8.04
C THR A 110 -10.04 -9.49 -8.12
N GLY A 111 -9.59 -10.27 -7.15
CA GLY A 111 -9.75 -11.73 -7.10
C GLY A 111 -8.84 -12.52 -8.03
N ARG A 112 -7.96 -11.85 -8.79
CA ARG A 112 -7.06 -12.45 -9.80
C ARG A 112 -5.72 -11.71 -9.80
N ALA A 113 -4.62 -12.43 -10.01
CA ALA A 113 -3.30 -11.81 -10.15
C ALA A 113 -3.16 -10.98 -11.44
N ASN A 114 -3.80 -11.44 -12.52
CA ASN A 114 -3.80 -10.80 -13.83
C ASN A 114 -5.23 -10.43 -14.27
N PRO A 115 -5.87 -9.41 -13.67
CA PRO A 115 -7.27 -9.12 -13.91
C PRO A 115 -7.57 -8.65 -15.34
N ALA A 116 -6.57 -8.11 -16.03
CA ALA A 116 -6.68 -7.65 -17.41
C ALA A 116 -6.13 -8.64 -18.45
N GLN A 117 -5.98 -9.93 -18.12
CA GLN A 117 -5.35 -10.92 -19.01
C GLN A 117 -6.01 -11.02 -20.40
N GLU A 118 -7.32 -10.83 -20.48
CA GLU A 118 -8.11 -10.87 -21.72
C GLU A 118 -7.83 -9.67 -22.65
N TRP A 119 -7.23 -8.59 -22.12
CA TRP A 119 -6.91 -7.40 -22.91
C TRP A 119 -5.60 -7.54 -23.69
N PRO A 120 -5.43 -6.80 -24.80
CA PRO A 120 -4.18 -6.75 -25.54
C PRO A 120 -2.99 -6.41 -24.61
N LYS A 121 -1.84 -7.07 -24.80
CA LYS A 121 -0.66 -6.95 -23.92
C LYS A 121 -0.28 -5.49 -23.62
N LYS A 122 -0.38 -4.61 -24.61
CA LYS A 122 -0.07 -3.16 -24.50
C LYS A 122 -1.00 -2.39 -23.56
N ASP A 123 -2.23 -2.87 -23.37
CA ASP A 123 -3.26 -2.21 -22.56
C ASP A 123 -3.40 -2.82 -21.16
N ARG A 124 -2.94 -4.06 -20.97
CA ARG A 124 -3.12 -4.83 -19.71
C ARG A 124 -2.74 -4.05 -18.46
N SER A 125 -1.58 -3.39 -18.45
CA SER A 125 -1.11 -2.66 -17.26
C SER A 125 -2.03 -1.49 -16.93
N ARG A 126 -2.44 -0.70 -17.94
CA ARG A 126 -3.35 0.44 -17.76
C ARG A 126 -4.73 -0.01 -17.30
N VAL A 127 -5.25 -1.08 -17.89
CA VAL A 127 -6.56 -1.65 -17.53
C VAL A 127 -6.52 -2.21 -16.11
N ALA A 128 -5.49 -2.99 -15.75
CA ALA A 128 -5.34 -3.53 -14.40
C ALA A 128 -5.29 -2.41 -13.34
N LYS A 129 -4.50 -1.35 -13.58
CA LYS A 129 -4.48 -0.16 -12.71
C LYS A 129 -5.85 0.54 -12.62
N GLY A 130 -6.58 0.60 -13.73
CA GLY A 130 -7.95 1.11 -13.77
C GLY A 130 -8.91 0.28 -12.92
N MET A 131 -8.83 -1.05 -12.98
CA MET A 131 -9.66 -1.96 -12.20
C MET A 131 -9.38 -1.85 -10.70
N VAL A 132 -8.11 -1.75 -10.29
CA VAL A 132 -7.76 -1.55 -8.88
C VAL A 132 -8.28 -0.19 -8.38
N ARG A 133 -8.14 0.88 -9.18
CA ARG A 133 -8.71 2.18 -8.87
C ARG A 133 -10.23 2.14 -8.71
N ALA A 134 -10.94 1.46 -9.60
CA ALA A 134 -12.39 1.31 -9.49
C ALA A 134 -12.77 0.67 -8.14
N VAL A 135 -12.07 -0.37 -7.72
CA VAL A 135 -12.27 -0.99 -6.40
C VAL A 135 -12.01 -0.01 -5.25
N ALA A 136 -10.90 0.74 -5.29
CA ALA A 136 -10.58 1.72 -4.24
C ALA A 136 -11.68 2.79 -4.08
N VAL A 137 -12.25 3.27 -5.19
CA VAL A 137 -13.30 4.29 -5.19
C VAL A 137 -14.67 3.68 -4.84
N GLU A 138 -15.09 2.64 -5.55
CA GLU A 138 -16.46 2.11 -5.47
C GLU A 138 -16.68 1.25 -4.23
N ARG A 139 -15.68 0.43 -3.85
CA ARG A 139 -15.80 -0.46 -2.69
C ARG A 139 -15.39 0.25 -1.40
N TYR A 140 -14.27 0.98 -1.41
CA TYR A 140 -13.72 1.58 -0.20
C TYR A 140 -14.07 3.07 -0.02
N GLY A 141 -14.71 3.70 -1.01
CA GLY A 141 -15.10 5.12 -0.91
C GLY A 141 -13.93 6.09 -0.87
N VAL A 142 -12.71 5.65 -1.25
CA VAL A 142 -11.52 6.50 -1.19
C VAL A 142 -11.30 7.19 -2.53
N GLU A 143 -11.38 8.51 -2.52
CA GLU A 143 -11.11 9.33 -3.70
C GLU A 143 -9.69 9.10 -4.21
N CYS A 144 -9.57 8.75 -5.49
CA CYS A 144 -8.30 8.48 -6.14
C CYS A 144 -8.21 9.31 -7.41
N GLU A 145 -7.57 10.48 -7.35
CA GLU A 145 -7.63 11.48 -8.43
C GLU A 145 -6.26 12.03 -8.86
N GLY A 146 -6.28 12.76 -9.98
CA GLY A 146 -5.11 13.44 -10.52
C GLY A 146 -4.02 12.51 -11.09
N PRO A 147 -2.78 13.04 -11.21
CA PRO A 147 -1.66 12.33 -11.82
C PRO A 147 -1.18 11.07 -11.08
N GLY A 148 -1.50 10.93 -9.79
CA GLY A 148 -1.10 9.81 -8.93
C GLY A 148 -2.26 8.91 -8.49
N ARG A 149 -3.40 8.98 -9.18
CA ARG A 149 -4.63 8.23 -8.84
C ARG A 149 -4.45 6.71 -8.75
N TYR A 150 -3.52 6.14 -9.51
CA TYR A 150 -3.28 4.70 -9.47
C TYR A 150 -2.44 4.31 -8.25
N ASP A 151 -1.42 5.11 -7.92
CA ASP A 151 -0.58 4.87 -6.75
C ASP A 151 -1.38 5.09 -5.45
N GLN A 152 -2.31 6.07 -5.43
CA GLN A 152 -3.31 6.24 -4.37
C GLN A 152 -4.17 4.99 -4.19
N ALA A 153 -4.75 4.47 -5.27
CA ALA A 153 -5.59 3.29 -5.22
C ALA A 153 -4.83 2.05 -4.73
N ASP A 154 -3.61 1.87 -5.23
CA ASP A 154 -2.74 0.78 -4.86
C ASP A 154 -2.41 0.83 -3.35
N ALA A 155 -2.09 2.02 -2.82
CA ALA A 155 -1.91 2.24 -1.39
C ALA A 155 -3.19 2.00 -0.57
N THR A 156 -4.36 2.41 -1.06
CA THR A 156 -5.66 2.16 -0.40
C THR A 156 -5.89 0.67 -0.21
N ILE A 157 -5.62 -0.13 -1.24
CA ILE A 157 -5.77 -1.58 -1.16
C ILE A 157 -4.81 -2.18 -0.13
N LEU A 158 -3.56 -1.70 -0.06
CA LEU A 158 -2.60 -2.16 0.96
C LEU A 158 -3.08 -1.83 2.38
N ALA A 159 -3.63 -0.63 2.60
CA ALA A 159 -4.22 -0.26 3.89
C ALA A 159 -5.42 -1.16 4.25
N ALA A 160 -6.30 -1.42 3.28
CA ALA A 160 -7.44 -2.32 3.44
C ALA A 160 -7.03 -3.76 3.75
N MET A 161 -5.93 -4.26 3.17
CA MET A 161 -5.39 -5.59 3.49
C MET A 161 -4.93 -5.67 4.94
N GLY A 162 -4.25 -4.65 5.44
CA GLY A 162 -3.79 -4.62 6.84
C GLY A 162 -4.94 -4.52 7.84
N LEU A 163 -5.96 -3.70 7.54
CA LEU A 163 -7.18 -3.60 8.35
C LEU A 163 -7.92 -4.94 8.41
N ASP A 164 -8.03 -5.62 7.28
CA ASP A 164 -8.70 -6.92 7.21
C ASP A 164 -7.92 -8.00 7.98
N TRP A 165 -6.59 -8.01 7.86
CA TRP A 165 -5.76 -8.92 8.65
C TRP A 165 -5.90 -8.70 10.16
N LEU A 166 -6.03 -7.44 10.61
CA LEU A 166 -6.26 -7.09 12.01
C LEU A 166 -7.68 -7.42 12.50
N GLY A 167 -8.59 -7.88 11.63
CA GLY A 167 -9.97 -8.16 11.99
C GLY A 167 -10.90 -6.94 11.94
N TYR A 168 -10.47 -5.84 11.32
CA TYR A 168 -11.23 -4.60 11.17
C TYR A 168 -11.48 -4.25 9.69
N PRO A 169 -11.99 -5.17 8.83
CA PRO A 169 -12.29 -4.84 7.45
C PRO A 169 -13.36 -3.73 7.40
N THR A 170 -13.11 -2.67 6.64
CA THR A 170 -14.06 -1.55 6.50
C THR A 170 -15.28 -1.91 5.64
N VAL A 171 -15.17 -2.97 4.85
CA VAL A 171 -16.19 -3.48 3.93
C VAL A 171 -16.04 -4.99 3.73
N PRO A 172 -17.11 -5.72 3.39
CA PRO A 172 -17.01 -7.15 3.09
C PRO A 172 -16.09 -7.43 1.90
N VAL A 173 -15.18 -8.39 2.06
CA VAL A 173 -14.26 -8.85 1.02
C VAL A 173 -14.48 -10.35 0.78
N PRO A 174 -14.73 -10.81 -0.46
CA PRO A 174 -14.95 -12.23 -0.74
C PRO A 174 -13.75 -13.10 -0.36
N ASP A 175 -13.97 -14.35 0.07
CA ASP A 175 -12.89 -15.28 0.45
C ASP A 175 -11.87 -15.51 -0.67
N THR A 176 -12.35 -15.53 -1.92
CA THR A 176 -11.50 -15.63 -3.11
C THR A 176 -10.53 -14.46 -3.26
N HIS A 177 -10.79 -13.32 -2.63
CA HIS A 177 -9.88 -12.17 -2.54
C HIS A 177 -9.04 -12.24 -1.26
N ARG A 178 -9.67 -12.56 -0.12
CA ARG A 178 -9.03 -12.65 1.21
C ARG A 178 -7.86 -13.64 1.24
N ARG A 179 -7.88 -14.70 0.42
CA ARG A 179 -6.74 -15.64 0.27
C ARG A 179 -5.40 -14.96 -0.01
N ALA A 180 -5.40 -13.74 -0.54
CA ALA A 180 -4.18 -12.95 -0.73
C ALA A 180 -3.44 -12.66 0.58
N LEU A 181 -4.16 -12.59 1.70
CA LEU A 181 -3.60 -12.31 3.03
C LEU A 181 -2.74 -13.48 3.55
N GLU A 182 -3.04 -14.71 3.14
CA GLU A 182 -2.33 -15.93 3.57
C GLU A 182 -0.88 -15.98 3.08
N ALA A 183 -0.60 -15.34 1.94
CA ALA A 183 0.74 -15.29 1.36
C ALA A 183 1.62 -14.17 1.94
N VAL A 184 1.08 -13.35 2.84
CA VAL A 184 1.77 -12.20 3.43
C VAL A 184 2.38 -12.61 4.77
N ARG A 185 3.65 -12.27 4.97
CA ARG A 185 4.29 -12.38 6.29
C ARG A 185 3.95 -11.14 7.11
N TRP A 186 2.97 -11.29 7.99
CA TRP A 186 2.55 -10.25 8.92
C TRP A 186 3.50 -10.14 10.14
N PRO A 187 3.60 -8.98 10.80
CA PRO A 187 4.42 -8.82 11.99
C PRO A 187 3.82 -9.56 13.19
N ASP A 188 4.68 -10.13 14.04
CA ASP A 188 4.25 -10.83 15.27
C ASP A 188 3.72 -9.86 16.35
N LEU A 189 4.09 -8.57 16.26
CA LEU A 189 3.66 -7.51 17.15
C LEU A 189 2.36 -6.89 16.62
N VAL A 190 1.23 -7.30 17.17
CA VAL A 190 -0.06 -6.61 17.03
C VAL A 190 -0.18 -5.60 18.19
N PRO A 191 -0.63 -4.36 17.96
CA PRO A 191 -0.88 -3.42 19.06
C PRO A 191 -1.85 -4.03 20.09
N PRO A 192 -1.69 -3.71 21.39
CA PRO A 192 -2.52 -4.24 22.46
C PRO A 192 -3.92 -3.60 22.44
N ALA A 193 -4.73 -4.01 21.48
CA ALA A 193 -6.17 -3.81 21.43
C ALA A 193 -6.77 -4.90 20.54
N ALA A 194 -6.58 -6.15 20.95
CA ALA A 194 -7.20 -7.33 20.36
C ALA A 194 -7.53 -8.37 21.45
N ASN A 195 -7.89 -7.91 22.66
CA ASN A 195 -8.43 -8.72 23.76
C ASN A 195 -9.53 -7.96 24.49
#